data_AF-A0A6G0I127-F1
#
_entry.id   AF-A0A6G0I127-F1
#
_cell.length_a   1.000
_cell.length_b   1.000
_cell.length_c   1.000
_cell.angle_alpha   90.00
_cell.angle_beta   90.00
_cell.angle_gamma   90.00
#
_symmetry.space_group_name_H-M   'P 1'
#
loop_
_entity.id
_entity.type
_entity.pdbx_description
1 polymer ?
#
loop_
_entity_poly.entity_id
_entity_poly.type
_entity_poly.pdbx_seq_one_letter_code
_entity_poly.pdbx_strand_id
1 'polypeptide(L)'
;MPSLPTCLPRNERHHDLVRWYKDDLCALAFKVVHDKQRGPLVFVRIYSGTLIPQTAVHNINRNSTERMSRLLVPFADQLVEIPSMTAGNIALTVGLKQTITGDTIASSKASAAAAARRAHNDGGLGKKRGEDVSVVLSGVEVPDPVFFCTIEPPTMAKQADLENALTCLQREDPSLKVRVDPDSGQTILCGMGELHIEIIHDRIRREYGIETHLGPLQVAYRETILH
;
A
#
# COMPACT_ATOMS: atom_id res chain seq x y z
N MET A 1 -6.96 -33.74 -1.16
CA MET A 1 -7.25 -32.30 -0.99
C MET A 1 -7.20 -31.66 -2.37
N PRO A 2 -8.31 -31.13 -2.90
CA PRO A 2 -8.31 -30.55 -4.24
C PRO A 2 -7.51 -29.25 -4.22
N SER A 3 -6.40 -29.22 -4.96
CA SER A 3 -5.61 -28.02 -5.21
C SER A 3 -6.45 -27.04 -6.03
N LEU A 4 -6.67 -25.85 -5.50
CA LEU A 4 -7.34 -24.75 -6.21
C LEU A 4 -6.59 -24.46 -7.53
N PRO A 5 -7.32 -24.23 -8.64
CA PRO A 5 -6.70 -23.95 -9.93
C PRO A 5 -5.92 -22.62 -9.88
N THR A 6 -4.69 -22.66 -10.37
CA THR A 6 -3.79 -21.50 -10.44
C THR A 6 -4.21 -20.59 -11.59
N CYS A 7 -5.13 -19.67 -11.33
CA CYS A 7 -5.68 -18.76 -12.32
C CYS A 7 -4.90 -17.43 -12.37
N LEU A 8 -3.69 -17.35 -12.95
CA LEU A 8 -3.09 -16.06 -13.30
C LEU A 8 -2.15 -16.12 -14.52
N PRO A 9 -2.05 -15.02 -15.29
CA PRO A 9 -1.28 -14.92 -16.53
C PRO A 9 0.23 -14.88 -16.28
N ARG A 10 0.95 -15.44 -17.26
CA ARG A 10 2.40 -15.64 -17.32
C ARG A 10 3.15 -14.32 -17.52
N ASN A 11 3.20 -13.43 -16.52
CA ASN A 11 4.11 -12.28 -16.56
C ASN A 11 5.46 -12.65 -15.93
N GLU A 12 6.46 -12.83 -16.80
CA GLU A 12 7.76 -13.48 -16.58
C GLU A 12 8.79 -12.64 -15.80
N ARG A 13 8.43 -11.50 -15.17
CA ARG A 13 9.42 -10.57 -14.57
C ARG A 13 9.73 -10.78 -13.08
N HIS A 14 8.91 -11.53 -12.34
CA HIS A 14 9.07 -11.68 -10.89
C HIS A 14 9.83 -12.96 -10.50
N HIS A 15 10.03 -13.89 -11.43
CA HIS A 15 10.60 -15.22 -11.12
C HIS A 15 12.02 -15.17 -10.57
N ASP A 16 12.84 -14.20 -11.00
CA ASP A 16 14.23 -14.09 -10.57
C ASP A 16 14.36 -13.71 -9.09
N LEU A 17 13.49 -12.82 -8.60
CA LEU A 17 13.47 -12.39 -7.19
C LEU A 17 13.00 -13.52 -6.27
N VAL A 18 12.02 -14.31 -6.72
CA VAL A 18 11.48 -15.45 -5.97
C VAL A 18 12.56 -16.50 -5.71
N ARG A 19 13.50 -16.70 -6.66
CA ARG A 19 14.61 -17.65 -6.53
C ARG A 19 15.47 -17.38 -5.28
N TRP A 20 15.62 -16.12 -4.89
CA TRP A 20 16.45 -15.76 -3.72
C TRP A 20 15.76 -16.05 -2.38
N TYR A 21 14.42 -16.09 -2.36
CA TYR A 21 13.64 -16.44 -1.17
C TYR A 21 13.54 -17.96 -0.95
N LYS A 22 13.66 -18.79 -2.01
CA LYS A 22 13.58 -20.25 -1.93
C LYS A 22 12.27 -20.73 -1.27
N ASP A 23 12.32 -21.05 0.02
CA ASP A 23 11.19 -21.52 0.84
C ASP A 23 10.70 -20.44 1.83
N ASP A 24 11.44 -19.34 1.98
CA ASP A 24 11.06 -18.22 2.82
C ASP A 24 9.83 -17.52 2.24
N LEU A 25 8.95 -17.02 3.12
CA LEU A 25 7.76 -16.27 2.72
C LEU A 25 8.16 -15.00 1.96
N CYS A 26 7.61 -14.85 0.76
CA CYS A 26 7.65 -13.62 -0.03
C CYS A 26 6.26 -13.38 -0.62
N ALA A 27 5.66 -12.23 -0.30
CA ALA A 27 4.34 -11.85 -0.79
C ALA A 27 4.30 -10.36 -1.17
N LEU A 28 3.40 -10.00 -2.09
CA LEU A 28 3.15 -8.62 -2.49
C LEU A 28 1.75 -8.21 -2.06
N ALA A 29 1.64 -7.11 -1.33
CA ALA A 29 0.38 -6.44 -1.08
C ALA A 29 -0.02 -5.63 -2.32
N PHE A 30 -1.15 -5.95 -2.96
CA PHE A 30 -1.57 -5.27 -4.19
C PHE A 30 -2.87 -4.48 -4.05
N LYS A 31 -3.63 -4.70 -2.98
CA LYS A 31 -4.84 -3.94 -2.68
C LYS A 31 -5.03 -3.86 -1.18
N VAL A 32 -5.29 -2.66 -0.68
CA VAL A 32 -5.66 -2.43 0.71
C VAL A 32 -7.09 -1.91 0.71
N VAL A 33 -7.94 -2.47 1.55
CA VAL A 33 -9.32 -2.02 1.75
C VAL A 33 -9.51 -1.75 3.22
N HIS A 34 -10.16 -0.65 3.56
CA HIS A 34 -10.50 -0.36 4.94
C HIS A 34 -11.93 -0.82 5.25
N ASP A 35 -12.07 -1.70 6.23
CA ASP A 35 -13.39 -2.09 6.79
C ASP A 35 -13.51 -1.51 8.21
N LYS A 36 -14.64 -0.86 8.50
CA LYS A 36 -14.92 -0.23 9.80
C LYS A 36 -14.85 -1.22 10.96
N GLN A 37 -15.26 -2.48 10.76
CA GLN A 37 -15.30 -3.47 11.84
C GLN A 37 -14.01 -4.26 11.98
N ARG A 38 -13.36 -4.58 10.85
CA ARG A 38 -12.20 -5.49 10.81
C ARG A 38 -10.86 -4.75 10.70
N GLY A 39 -10.89 -3.45 10.44
CA GLY A 39 -9.72 -2.63 10.19
C GLY A 39 -9.19 -2.81 8.76
N PRO A 40 -7.89 -2.54 8.52
CA PRO A 40 -7.29 -2.68 7.19
C PRO A 40 -7.22 -4.16 6.78
N LEU A 41 -7.86 -4.44 5.65
CA LEU A 41 -7.85 -5.70 4.92
C LEU A 41 -6.84 -5.58 3.78
N VAL A 42 -5.75 -6.35 3.86
CA VAL A 42 -4.67 -6.29 2.87
C VAL A 42 -4.70 -7.56 2.01
N PHE A 43 -4.97 -7.38 0.72
CA PHE A 43 -4.87 -8.44 -0.28
C PHE A 43 -3.42 -8.66 -0.63
N VAL A 44 -2.97 -9.90 -0.40
CA VAL A 44 -1.60 -10.31 -0.61
C VAL A 44 -1.55 -11.43 -1.65
N ARG A 45 -0.62 -11.30 -2.59
CA ARG A 45 -0.24 -12.36 -3.52
C ARG A 45 1.01 -13.04 -3.00
N ILE A 46 0.93 -14.35 -2.72
CA ILE A 46 2.07 -15.11 -2.20
C ILE A 46 2.86 -15.67 -3.37
N TYR A 47 4.15 -15.33 -3.44
CA TYR A 47 5.06 -15.79 -4.49
C TYR A 47 5.94 -16.96 -4.03
N SER A 48 6.40 -16.92 -2.77
CA SER A 48 7.26 -17.94 -2.16
C SER A 48 6.80 -18.24 -0.74
N GLY A 49 7.06 -19.46 -0.30
CA GLY A 49 6.80 -19.91 1.07
C GLY A 49 5.32 -20.11 1.39
N THR A 50 5.03 -20.17 2.69
CA THR A 50 3.68 -20.37 3.23
C THR A 50 3.36 -19.26 4.21
N LEU A 51 2.16 -18.70 4.08
CA LEU A 51 1.64 -17.66 4.96
C LEU A 51 0.78 -18.31 6.04
N ILE A 52 1.15 -18.10 7.30
CA ILE A 52 0.49 -18.70 8.47
C ILE A 52 -0.08 -17.57 9.34
N PRO A 53 -1.36 -17.59 9.72
CA PRO A 53 -1.96 -16.57 10.58
C PRO A 53 -1.25 -16.49 11.94
N GLN A 54 -1.42 -15.36 12.64
CA GLN A 54 -0.79 -15.07 13.95
C GLN A 54 0.74 -14.99 13.97
N THR A 55 1.40 -15.14 12.83
CA THR A 55 2.85 -14.95 12.68
C THR A 55 3.21 -13.48 12.47
N ALA A 56 4.42 -13.10 12.89
CA ALA A 56 4.98 -11.80 12.56
C ALA A 56 5.57 -11.85 11.15
N VAL A 57 5.32 -10.80 10.38
CA VAL A 57 5.86 -10.58 9.04
C VAL A 57 6.58 -9.25 8.99
N HIS A 58 7.52 -9.14 8.07
CA HIS A 58 8.33 -7.94 7.90
C HIS A 58 8.01 -7.27 6.57
N ASN A 59 7.61 -6.01 6.62
CA ASN A 59 7.47 -5.16 5.44
C ASN A 59 8.83 -4.57 5.08
N ILE A 60 9.34 -4.92 3.90
CA ILE A 60 10.67 -4.54 3.45
C ILE A 60 10.74 -3.05 3.11
N ASN A 61 9.71 -2.51 2.43
CA ASN A 61 9.70 -1.11 1.99
C ASN A 61 9.69 -0.14 3.16
N ARG A 62 8.91 -0.46 4.19
CA ARG A 62 8.72 0.39 5.37
C ARG A 62 9.63 0.00 6.54
N ASN A 63 10.45 -1.05 6.40
CA ASN A 63 11.29 -1.62 7.46
C ASN A 63 10.53 -1.87 8.78
N SER A 64 9.24 -2.24 8.68
CA SER A 64 8.35 -2.41 9.84
C SER A 64 7.98 -3.88 10.00
N THR A 65 7.99 -4.36 11.25
CA THR A 65 7.53 -5.71 11.58
C THR A 65 6.11 -5.64 12.09
N GLU A 66 5.20 -6.34 11.41
CA GLU A 66 3.77 -6.34 11.66
C GLU A 66 3.31 -7.75 11.99
N ARG A 67 2.23 -7.89 12.77
CA ARG A 67 1.67 -9.20 13.12
C ARG A 67 0.34 -9.39 12.43
N MET A 68 0.21 -10.43 11.62
CA MET A 68 -1.07 -10.76 10.99
C MET A 68 -1.96 -11.43 12.03
N SER A 69 -3.22 -10.99 12.16
CA SER A 69 -4.15 -11.57 13.12
C SER A 69 -4.88 -12.77 12.51
N ARG A 70 -5.42 -12.59 11.31
CA ARG A 70 -6.23 -13.58 10.61
C ARG A 70 -5.89 -13.63 9.13
N LEU A 71 -6.12 -14.80 8.54
CA LEU A 71 -5.97 -15.07 7.13
C LEU A 71 -7.32 -15.53 6.58
N LEU A 72 -7.77 -14.85 5.54
CA LEU A 72 -9.08 -15.01 4.94
C LEU A 72 -8.93 -15.29 3.44
N VAL A 73 -9.88 -16.02 2.88
CA VAL A 73 -10.04 -16.14 1.43
C VAL A 73 -11.41 -15.59 1.05
N PRO A 74 -11.50 -14.69 0.07
CA PRO A 74 -12.77 -14.28 -0.48
C PRO A 74 -13.35 -15.42 -1.31
N PHE A 75 -14.47 -15.98 -0.87
CA PHE A 75 -15.22 -16.99 -1.59
C PHE A 75 -16.62 -16.44 -1.92
N ALA A 76 -16.75 -15.89 -3.12
CA ALA A 76 -17.91 -15.12 -3.54
C ALA A 76 -18.24 -14.01 -2.52
N ASP A 77 -19.38 -14.12 -1.83
CA ASP A 77 -19.85 -13.12 -0.86
C ASP A 77 -19.32 -13.36 0.56
N GLN A 78 -18.62 -14.47 0.81
CA GLN A 78 -18.18 -14.87 2.15
C GLN A 78 -16.66 -14.77 2.30
N LEU A 79 -16.22 -14.26 3.45
CA LEU A 79 -14.82 -14.26 3.85
C LEU A 79 -14.57 -15.46 4.77
N VAL A 80 -13.91 -16.49 4.25
CA VAL A 80 -13.66 -17.75 4.98
C VAL A 80 -12.26 -17.70 5.60
N GLU A 81 -12.16 -17.95 6.90
CA GLU A 81 -10.89 -18.03 7.61
C GLU A 81 -10.15 -19.33 7.27
N ILE A 82 -8.85 -19.21 6.95
CA ILE A 82 -8.01 -20.35 6.57
C ILE A 82 -6.78 -20.46 7.49
N PRO A 83 -6.32 -21.69 7.78
CA PRO A 83 -5.21 -21.91 8.71
C PRO A 83 -3.83 -21.67 8.09
N SER A 84 -3.69 -21.74 6.77
CA SER A 84 -2.46 -21.39 6.05
C SER A 84 -2.73 -21.24 4.56
N MET A 85 -1.87 -20.49 3.88
CA MET A 85 -1.92 -20.35 2.42
C MET A 85 -0.54 -20.54 1.81
N THR A 86 -0.45 -21.36 0.77
CA THR A 86 0.79 -21.61 0.02
C THR A 86 1.03 -20.60 -1.10
N ALA A 87 2.25 -20.57 -1.61
CA ALA A 87 2.63 -19.80 -2.79
C ALA A 87 1.72 -20.08 -4.02
N GLY A 88 1.53 -19.06 -4.85
CA GLY A 88 0.68 -19.13 -6.05
C GLY A 88 -0.79 -18.81 -5.80
N ASN A 89 -1.19 -18.56 -4.55
CA ASN A 89 -2.54 -18.15 -4.17
C ASN A 89 -2.62 -16.68 -3.73
N ILE A 90 -3.84 -16.16 -3.71
CA ILE A 90 -4.17 -14.82 -3.17
C ILE A 90 -4.85 -15.03 -1.83
N ALA A 91 -4.40 -14.30 -0.82
CA ALA A 91 -5.03 -14.31 0.49
C ALA A 91 -5.37 -12.89 0.94
N LEU A 92 -6.34 -12.79 1.83
CA LEU A 92 -6.72 -11.56 2.49
C LEU A 92 -6.20 -11.62 3.93
N THR A 93 -5.34 -10.67 4.30
CA THR A 93 -4.76 -10.58 5.64
C THR A 93 -5.44 -9.49 6.44
N VAL A 94 -5.60 -9.74 7.73
CA VAL A 94 -6.14 -8.76 8.69
C VAL A 94 -5.05 -8.41 9.69
N GLY A 95 -4.97 -7.14 10.10
CA GLY A 95 -4.09 -6.68 11.17
C GLY A 95 -2.82 -5.96 10.73
N LEU A 96 -2.56 -5.89 9.42
CA LEU A 96 -1.46 -5.10 8.87
C LEU A 96 -1.83 -3.61 8.84
N LYS A 97 -1.24 -2.83 9.75
CA LYS A 97 -1.52 -1.41 9.97
C LYS A 97 -0.65 -0.47 9.12
N GLN A 98 0.56 -0.89 8.76
CA GLN A 98 1.54 -0.04 8.06
C GLN A 98 1.70 -0.40 6.58
N THR A 99 1.31 -1.62 6.21
CA THR A 99 1.35 -2.10 4.83
C THR A 99 0.42 -1.29 3.92
N ILE A 100 0.94 -0.90 2.76
CA ILE A 100 0.24 -0.20 1.68
C ILE A 100 0.24 -1.02 0.38
N THR A 101 -0.52 -0.55 -0.60
CA THR A 101 -0.48 -1.10 -1.97
C THR A 101 0.92 -0.97 -2.57
N GLY A 102 1.45 -2.08 -3.09
CA GLY A 102 2.79 -2.19 -3.66
C GLY A 102 3.85 -2.73 -2.69
N ASP A 103 3.50 -3.02 -1.44
CA ASP A 103 4.48 -3.45 -0.44
C ASP A 103 4.88 -4.91 -0.54
N THR A 104 6.19 -5.17 -0.38
CA THR A 104 6.73 -6.53 -0.27
C THR A 104 6.79 -6.97 1.19
N ILE A 105 6.18 -8.12 1.48
CA ILE A 105 6.10 -8.75 2.78
C ILE A 105 7.00 -10.00 2.77
N ALA A 106 7.86 -10.11 3.78
CA ALA A 106 8.72 -11.26 4.03
C ALA A 106 8.43 -11.92 5.38
N SER A 107 8.94 -13.14 5.58
CA SER A 107 8.82 -13.85 6.87
C SER A 107 9.46 -13.06 8.02
N SER A 108 10.69 -12.59 7.84
CA SER A 108 11.44 -11.86 8.86
C SER A 108 12.50 -10.95 8.25
N LYS A 109 13.00 -9.99 9.04
CA LYS A 109 14.14 -9.15 8.64
C LYS A 109 15.38 -9.99 8.27
N ALA A 110 15.60 -11.11 8.96
CA ALA A 110 16.69 -12.02 8.67
C ALA A 110 16.52 -12.72 7.31
N SER A 111 15.30 -13.16 6.99
CA SER A 111 15.01 -13.78 5.67
C SER A 111 15.21 -12.80 4.51
N ALA A 112 14.76 -11.54 4.67
CA ALA A 112 14.99 -10.50 3.66
C ALA A 112 16.49 -10.20 3.48
N ALA A 113 17.24 -10.10 4.59
CA ALA A 113 18.69 -9.90 4.54
C ALA A 113 19.45 -11.11 3.97
N ALA A 114 18.94 -12.33 4.17
CA ALA A 114 19.52 -13.54 3.57
C ALA A 114 19.27 -13.58 2.05
N ALA A 115 18.06 -13.21 1.61
CA ALA A 115 17.74 -13.07 0.21
C ALA A 115 18.60 -11.97 -0.46
N ALA A 116 18.83 -10.85 0.23
CA ALA A 116 19.70 -9.78 -0.26
C ALA A 116 21.14 -10.25 -0.46
N ARG A 117 21.68 -10.99 0.52
CA ARG A 117 23.01 -11.60 0.42
C ARG A 117 23.11 -12.58 -0.74
N ARG A 118 22.07 -13.40 -0.97
CA ARG A 118 22.02 -14.33 -2.12
C ARG A 118 21.97 -13.56 -3.44
N ALA A 119 21.21 -12.47 -3.51
CA ALA A 119 21.11 -11.63 -4.69
C ALA A 119 22.45 -11.00 -5.08
N HIS A 120 23.19 -10.46 -4.11
CA HIS A 120 24.53 -9.93 -4.35
C HIS A 120 25.52 -10.99 -4.84
N ASN A 121 25.40 -12.24 -4.36
CA ASN A 121 26.28 -13.33 -4.76
C ASN A 121 25.98 -13.84 -6.19
N ASP A 122 24.71 -13.83 -6.62
CA ASP A 122 24.29 -14.28 -7.95
C ASP A 122 24.51 -13.19 -9.04
N GLY A 123 24.73 -11.94 -8.63
CA GLY A 123 25.00 -10.76 -9.48
C GLY A 123 26.33 -10.77 -10.26
N GLY A 124 26.87 -11.94 -10.59
CA GLY A 124 28.07 -12.14 -11.40
C GLY A 124 27.93 -11.84 -12.91
N LEU A 125 26.74 -11.43 -13.40
CA LEU A 125 26.55 -10.99 -14.77
C LEU A 125 25.96 -9.57 -14.84
N GLY A 126 26.85 -8.58 -14.86
CA GLY A 126 26.69 -7.32 -15.59
C GLY A 126 25.45 -6.48 -15.32
N LYS A 127 25.40 -5.75 -14.20
CA LYS A 127 24.66 -4.48 -14.13
C LYS A 127 25.38 -3.46 -13.25
N LYS A 128 25.29 -2.20 -13.66
CA LYS A 128 26.13 -1.05 -13.29
C LYS A 128 26.26 -0.84 -11.77
N ARG A 129 27.49 -0.48 -11.36
CA ARG A 129 27.84 0.04 -10.03
C ARG A 129 26.86 1.14 -9.60
N GLY A 130 26.06 0.89 -8.57
CA GLY A 130 25.33 1.94 -7.84
C GLY A 130 23.86 1.69 -7.51
N GLU A 131 23.22 0.64 -8.03
CA GLU A 131 21.87 0.26 -7.59
C GLU A 131 21.97 -0.84 -6.54
N ASP A 132 21.61 -0.54 -5.30
CA ASP A 132 21.35 -1.56 -4.27
C ASP A 132 20.40 -2.58 -4.87
N VAL A 133 20.80 -3.86 -4.91
CA VAL A 133 19.95 -4.95 -5.38
C VAL A 133 18.84 -5.13 -4.34
N SER A 134 17.80 -4.33 -4.46
CA SER A 134 16.66 -4.36 -3.55
C SER A 134 15.89 -5.64 -3.84
N VAL A 135 15.80 -6.52 -2.84
CA VAL A 135 14.99 -7.76 -2.88
C VAL A 135 13.48 -7.47 -2.82
N VAL A 136 13.11 -6.24 -3.12
CA VAL A 136 11.75 -5.75 -3.16
C VAL A 136 11.15 -6.18 -4.48
N LEU A 137 9.98 -6.79 -4.44
CA LEU A 137 9.21 -7.06 -5.65
C LEU A 137 8.82 -5.71 -6.25
N SER A 138 9.13 -5.47 -7.53
CA SER A 138 8.73 -4.23 -8.20
C SER A 138 7.24 -3.98 -7.99
N GLY A 139 6.94 -2.92 -7.24
CA GLY A 139 5.60 -2.51 -6.92
C GLY A 139 4.91 -1.81 -8.09
N VAL A 140 3.78 -1.19 -7.79
CA VAL A 140 3.03 -0.37 -8.75
C VAL A 140 3.76 0.97 -8.94
N GLU A 141 4.04 1.35 -10.18
CA GLU A 141 4.52 2.69 -10.52
C GLU A 141 3.33 3.65 -10.51
N VAL A 142 3.39 4.66 -9.63
CA VAL A 142 2.28 5.59 -9.42
C VAL A 142 2.58 6.87 -10.21
N PRO A 143 1.68 7.31 -11.11
CA PRO A 143 1.88 8.53 -11.88
C PRO A 143 1.82 9.77 -10.99
N ASP A 144 2.41 10.87 -11.47
CA ASP A 144 2.34 12.14 -10.76
C ASP A 144 0.93 12.76 -10.84
N PRO A 145 0.46 13.39 -9.75
CA PRO A 145 -0.85 14.03 -9.72
C PRO A 145 -0.87 15.26 -10.65
N VAL A 146 -1.98 15.43 -11.35
CA VAL A 146 -2.19 16.51 -12.33
C VAL A 146 -3.17 17.56 -11.83
N PHE A 147 -4.00 17.20 -10.83
CA PHE A 147 -5.04 18.08 -10.29
C PHE A 147 -4.85 18.31 -8.79
N PHE A 148 -5.08 19.54 -8.36
CA PHE A 148 -4.86 19.99 -6.99
C PHE A 148 -6.05 20.82 -6.51
N CYS A 149 -6.54 20.54 -5.31
CA CYS A 149 -7.59 21.32 -4.68
C CYS A 149 -7.36 21.42 -3.17
N THR A 150 -7.97 22.41 -2.53
CA THR A 150 -8.01 22.46 -1.06
C THR A 150 -9.18 21.63 -0.56
N ILE A 151 -9.01 21.01 0.61
CA ILE A 151 -10.08 20.32 1.32
C ILE A 151 -10.16 20.85 2.75
N GLU A 152 -11.36 21.29 3.14
CA GLU A 152 -11.62 21.85 4.45
C GLU A 152 -12.71 21.03 5.16
N PRO A 153 -12.56 20.78 6.47
CA PRO A 153 -13.61 20.15 7.25
C PRO A 153 -14.80 21.12 7.43
N PRO A 154 -16.00 20.62 7.74
CA PRO A 154 -17.15 21.50 7.99
C PRO A 154 -16.98 22.29 9.29
N THR A 155 -16.25 21.74 10.26
CA THR A 155 -15.94 22.38 11.55
C THR A 155 -14.55 21.95 12.00
N MET A 156 -13.87 22.79 12.80
CA MET A 156 -12.55 22.49 13.34
C MET A 156 -12.53 21.23 14.23
N ALA A 157 -13.66 20.88 14.85
CA ALA A 157 -13.79 19.66 15.63
C ALA A 157 -13.64 18.37 14.79
N LYS A 158 -14.01 18.42 13.50
CA LYS A 158 -13.91 17.27 12.58
C LYS A 158 -12.59 17.20 11.82
N GLN A 159 -11.64 18.10 12.09
CA GLN A 159 -10.34 18.12 11.43
C GLN A 159 -9.57 16.81 11.64
N ALA A 160 -9.50 16.32 12.88
CA ALA A 160 -8.80 15.07 13.20
C ALA A 160 -9.45 13.86 12.51
N ASP A 161 -10.78 13.83 12.41
CA ASP A 161 -11.50 12.76 11.72
C ASP A 161 -11.23 12.78 10.21
N LEU A 162 -11.15 13.98 9.61
CA LEU A 162 -10.79 14.16 8.21
C LEU A 162 -9.36 13.67 7.93
N GLU A 163 -8.40 14.03 8.78
CA GLU A 163 -7.01 13.57 8.66
C GLU A 163 -6.90 12.04 8.75
N ASN A 164 -7.67 11.43 9.66
CA ASN A 164 -7.75 9.97 9.77
C ASN A 164 -8.36 9.33 8.51
N ALA A 165 -9.44 9.91 7.97
CA ALA A 165 -10.08 9.44 6.74
C ALA A 165 -9.13 9.54 5.54
N LEU A 166 -8.47 10.68 5.36
CA LEU A 166 -7.47 10.89 4.31
C LEU A 166 -6.31 9.91 4.41
N THR A 167 -5.81 9.66 5.63
CA THR A 167 -4.75 8.65 5.86
C THR A 167 -5.20 7.25 5.43
N CYS A 168 -6.46 6.89 5.68
CA CYS A 168 -6.99 5.60 5.24
C CYS A 168 -7.14 5.52 3.71
N LEU A 169 -7.62 6.58 3.08
CA LEU A 169 -7.79 6.66 1.63
C LEU A 169 -6.45 6.63 0.88
N GLN A 170 -5.42 7.34 1.37
CA GLN A 170 -4.05 7.25 0.82
C GLN A 170 -3.45 5.86 0.88
N ARG A 171 -3.82 5.06 1.89
CA ARG A 171 -3.33 3.68 2.03
C ARG A 171 -3.98 2.74 1.02
N GLU A 172 -5.23 3.01 0.68
CA GLU A 172 -5.98 2.27 -0.33
C GLU A 172 -5.49 2.63 -1.74
N ASP A 173 -5.40 3.93 -2.04
CA ASP A 173 -4.95 4.47 -3.32
C ASP A 173 -3.65 5.30 -3.16
N PRO A 174 -2.51 4.77 -3.60
CA PRO A 174 -1.23 5.49 -3.50
C PRO A 174 -1.12 6.67 -4.48
N SER A 175 -2.03 6.80 -5.45
CA SER A 175 -2.08 7.94 -6.37
C SER A 175 -2.67 9.20 -5.71
N LEU A 176 -3.39 9.03 -4.61
CA LEU A 176 -3.88 10.14 -3.80
C LEU A 176 -2.75 10.65 -2.88
N LYS A 177 -2.33 11.90 -3.07
CA LYS A 177 -1.33 12.54 -2.19
C LYS A 177 -2.01 13.70 -1.45
N VAL A 178 -1.75 13.82 -0.16
CA VAL A 178 -2.22 14.93 0.68
C VAL A 178 -1.00 15.67 1.20
N ARG A 179 -1.02 16.99 1.10
CA ARG A 179 0.04 17.87 1.59
C ARG A 179 -0.61 18.98 2.41
N VAL A 180 0.08 19.44 3.44
CA VAL A 180 -0.31 20.66 4.15
C VAL A 180 0.63 21.76 3.69
N ASP A 181 0.06 22.87 3.25
CA ASP A 181 0.82 24.03 2.83
C ASP A 181 1.31 24.81 4.06
N PRO A 182 2.62 25.08 4.20
CA PRO A 182 3.17 25.75 5.38
C PRO A 182 2.81 27.25 5.44
N ASP A 183 2.53 27.88 4.31
CA ASP A 183 2.26 29.32 4.25
C ASP A 183 0.79 29.62 4.57
N SER A 184 -0.15 28.89 3.96
CA SER A 184 -1.59 29.08 4.16
C SER A 184 -2.19 28.22 5.29
N GLY A 185 -1.50 27.14 5.69
CA GLY A 185 -2.03 26.16 6.64
C GLY A 185 -3.15 25.28 6.06
N GLN A 186 -3.41 25.34 4.75
CA GLN A 186 -4.48 24.58 4.11
C GLN A 186 -4.06 23.15 3.79
N THR A 187 -5.02 22.22 3.85
CA THR A 187 -4.85 20.85 3.38
C THR A 187 -5.10 20.78 1.89
N ILE A 188 -4.07 20.42 1.14
CA ILE A 188 -4.09 20.25 -0.32
C ILE A 188 -4.23 18.77 -0.66
N LEU A 189 -5.27 18.46 -1.43
CA LEU A 189 -5.52 17.15 -2.02
C LEU A 189 -4.99 17.14 -3.45
N CYS A 190 -4.15 16.16 -3.77
CA CYS A 190 -3.53 15.98 -5.07
C CYS A 190 -4.02 14.66 -5.67
N GLY A 191 -4.58 14.70 -6.87
CA GLY A 191 -5.09 13.54 -7.57
C GLY A 191 -4.71 13.52 -9.05
N MET A 192 -4.98 12.40 -9.71
CA MET A 192 -4.73 12.24 -11.14
C MET A 192 -5.64 13.09 -12.03
N GLY A 193 -6.78 13.56 -11.52
CA GLY A 193 -7.74 14.38 -12.26
C GLY A 193 -8.94 14.81 -11.40
N GLU A 194 -9.81 15.65 -11.97
CA GLU A 194 -11.00 16.19 -11.30
C GLU A 194 -11.95 15.07 -10.82
N LEU A 195 -12.27 14.11 -11.70
CA LEU A 195 -13.13 12.98 -11.36
C LEU A 195 -12.58 12.14 -10.19
N HIS A 196 -11.25 12.00 -10.11
CA HIS A 196 -10.63 11.28 -9.00
C HIS A 196 -10.93 12.00 -7.68
N ILE A 197 -10.75 13.33 -7.63
CA ILE A 197 -11.05 14.13 -6.44
C ILE A 197 -12.55 14.08 -6.09
N GLU A 198 -13.44 14.16 -7.07
CA GLU A 198 -14.89 14.10 -6.86
C GLU A 198 -15.32 12.77 -6.23
N ILE A 199 -14.77 11.66 -6.73
CA ILE A 199 -15.02 10.32 -6.16
C ILE A 199 -14.51 10.26 -4.72
N ILE A 200 -13.31 10.78 -4.44
CA ILE A 200 -12.76 10.81 -3.08
C ILE A 200 -13.63 11.63 -2.14
N HIS A 201 -14.13 12.79 -2.59
CA HIS A 201 -15.05 13.63 -1.83
C HIS A 201 -16.36 12.90 -1.49
N ASP A 202 -16.99 12.27 -2.48
CA ASP A 202 -18.21 11.48 -2.27
C ASP A 202 -17.96 10.27 -1.35
N ARG A 203 -16.80 9.62 -1.46
CA ARG A 203 -16.39 8.55 -0.54
C ARG A 203 -16.23 9.05 0.90
N ILE A 204 -15.58 10.19 1.12
CA ILE A 204 -15.46 10.79 2.46
C ILE A 204 -16.86 11.03 3.06
N ARG A 205 -17.79 11.53 2.23
CA ARG A 205 -19.17 11.75 2.65
C ARG A 205 -19.90 10.45 3.00
N ARG A 206 -19.82 9.42 2.15
CA ARG A 206 -20.56 8.14 2.32
C ARG A 206 -19.95 7.22 3.37
N GLU A 207 -18.62 7.08 3.35
CA GLU A 207 -17.91 6.15 4.23
C GLU A 207 -17.66 6.75 5.62
N TYR A 208 -17.25 8.02 5.69
CA TYR A 208 -16.88 8.66 6.96
C TYR A 208 -17.96 9.59 7.51
N GLY A 209 -18.98 9.95 6.73
CA GLY A 209 -20.06 10.84 7.19
C GLY A 209 -19.60 12.28 7.43
N ILE A 210 -18.52 12.69 6.76
CA ILE A 210 -17.95 14.04 6.89
C ILE A 210 -18.30 14.82 5.62
N GLU A 211 -19.09 15.88 5.77
CA GLU A 211 -19.36 16.82 4.68
C GLU A 211 -18.19 17.80 4.58
N THR A 212 -17.28 17.56 3.63
CA THR A 212 -16.11 18.41 3.39
C THR A 212 -16.40 19.43 2.30
N HIS A 213 -15.69 20.54 2.32
CA HIS A 213 -15.74 21.55 1.26
C HIS A 213 -14.46 21.51 0.44
N LEU A 214 -14.62 21.54 -0.90
CA LEU A 214 -13.52 21.65 -1.84
C LEU A 214 -13.39 23.09 -2.31
N GLY A 215 -12.17 23.61 -2.34
CA GLY A 215 -11.87 24.96 -2.79
C GLY A 215 -10.70 25.02 -3.78
N PRO A 216 -10.54 26.16 -4.47
CA PRO A 216 -9.34 26.43 -5.25
C PRO A 216 -8.13 26.65 -4.32
N LEU A 217 -6.93 26.38 -4.85
CA LEU A 217 -5.68 26.68 -4.17
C LEU A 217 -5.51 28.18 -3.95
N GLN A 218 -5.10 28.55 -2.74
CA GLN A 218 -4.63 29.90 -2.44
C GLN A 218 -3.16 30.05 -2.83
N VAL A 219 -2.79 31.23 -3.33
CA VAL A 219 -1.42 31.55 -3.72
C VAL A 219 -0.84 32.51 -2.70
N ALA A 220 0.32 32.17 -2.12
CA ALA A 220 1.06 33.08 -1.26
C ALA A 220 1.69 34.20 -2.09
N TYR A 221 1.24 35.43 -1.88
CA TYR A 221 1.81 36.61 -2.52
C TYR A 221 3.13 37.01 -1.84
N ARG A 222 4.13 37.36 -2.66
CA ARG A 222 5.39 37.96 -2.18
C ARG A 222 5.52 39.35 -2.77
N GLU A 223 5.62 40.34 -1.90
CA GLU A 223 5.78 41.74 -2.31
C GLU A 223 7.26 42.12 -2.32
N THR A 224 7.65 42.97 -3.25
CA THR A 224 9.01 43.54 -3.33
C THR A 224 8.92 45.03 -3.59
N ILE A 225 9.80 45.81 -2.96
CA ILE A 225 9.91 47.25 -3.18
C ILE A 225 10.76 47.46 -4.43
N LEU A 226 10.22 48.17 -5.44
CA LEU A 226 11.00 48.61 -6.59
C LEU A 226 11.83 49.85 -6.19
N HIS A 227 13.15 49.74 -6.28
CA HIS A 227 14.12 50.83 -6.03
C HIS A 227 14.48 51.56 -7.32
#